data_AF-A0A2H0WHH4-F1
#
_entry.id   AF-A0A2H0WHH4-F1
#
_cell.length_a   1.000
_cell.length_b   1.000
_cell.length_c   1.000
_cell.angle_alpha   90.00
_cell.angle_beta   90.00
_cell.angle_gamma   90.00
#
_symmetry.space_group_name_H-M   'P 1'
#
loop_
_entity.id
_entity.type
_entity.pdbx_description
1 polymer ?
#
loop_
_entity_poly.entity_id
_entity_poly.type
_entity_poly.pdbx_seq_one_letter_code
_entity_poly.pdbx_strand_id
1 'polypeptide(L)'
;MAIKVLPKTRLYSFDLVFFVFILYLVLSFFVFGESSVDNFTNRLSIIIVMPYLCGRLLGQKENLSLVGSLKFMFALYLLMISFEVLRNPALVTEMDRLRLFPIGGDISDQGVSTAYNIGLNFGSMWMVFFTLWYWKFGKKTADLRSHKLLGWLIVIPLLILILGSRSSLAALAVSAAFLGLRQKFSAKKIFRLLGLGIVFVGLGYFFIPESRMVLLHEAVFLPRLLGADDSVGQCVLSGDSITARATLLSEAFRLLGKALFLGIGAGNFGLQYCGSPEELASPHSIFAQIMVDLGLSGLFIFGMMIWLLFRRFADVIKIHAISDHHNLKIIFSLWLFVLVQIQISGNIYYDYQFFLLTGLFAGVLQNAQRVEQ
;
A
#
# COMPACT_ATOMS: atom_id res chain seq x y z
N MET A 1 28.52 -35.47 -4.66
CA MET A 1 27.77 -34.22 -4.43
C MET A 1 26.54 -34.24 -5.35
N ALA A 2 25.34 -34.53 -4.83
CA ALA A 2 24.15 -34.62 -5.67
C ALA A 2 23.73 -33.20 -6.09
N ILE A 3 23.77 -32.92 -7.40
CA ILE A 3 23.20 -31.69 -7.95
C ILE A 3 21.69 -31.79 -7.74
N LYS A 4 21.17 -31.09 -6.74
CA LYS A 4 19.72 -30.88 -6.58
C LYS A 4 19.26 -30.14 -7.84
N VAL A 5 18.64 -30.88 -8.76
CA VAL A 5 17.97 -30.30 -9.92
C VAL A 5 16.94 -29.32 -9.36
N LEU A 6 17.15 -28.02 -9.63
CA LEU A 6 16.21 -26.98 -9.23
C LEU A 6 14.83 -27.34 -9.81
N PRO A 7 13.75 -27.28 -9.00
CA PRO A 7 12.42 -27.58 -9.49
C PRO A 7 12.10 -26.64 -10.66
N LYS A 8 11.73 -27.20 -11.82
CA LYS A 8 11.34 -26.41 -13.00
C LYS A 8 10.21 -25.45 -12.60
N THR A 9 10.52 -24.16 -12.54
CA THR A 9 9.54 -23.11 -12.29
C THR A 9 8.68 -22.95 -13.56
N ARG A 10 7.45 -23.50 -13.52
CA ARG A 10 6.46 -23.19 -14.56
C ARG A 10 6.14 -21.70 -14.51
N LEU A 11 6.29 -21.02 -15.65
CA LEU A 11 5.86 -19.63 -15.84
C LEU A 11 4.34 -19.57 -15.97
N TYR A 12 3.70 -18.69 -15.20
CA TYR A 12 2.25 -18.46 -15.26
C TYR A 12 1.92 -17.20 -16.06
N SER A 13 0.66 -17.07 -16.47
CA SER A 13 0.19 -15.89 -17.22
C SER A 13 0.47 -14.58 -16.48
N PHE A 14 0.33 -14.53 -15.16
CA PHE A 14 0.67 -13.31 -14.39
C PHE A 14 2.18 -13.00 -14.39
N ASP A 15 3.05 -14.02 -14.45
CA ASP A 15 4.50 -13.82 -14.56
C ASP A 15 4.82 -13.22 -15.94
N LEU A 16 4.19 -13.74 -16.99
CA LEU A 16 4.33 -13.20 -18.35
C LEU A 16 3.86 -11.75 -18.45
N VAL A 17 2.68 -11.43 -17.88
CA VAL A 17 2.17 -10.05 -17.88
C VAL A 17 3.06 -9.12 -17.08
N PHE A 18 3.63 -9.57 -15.95
CA PHE A 18 4.63 -8.79 -15.22
C PHE A 18 5.86 -8.51 -16.10
N PHE A 19 6.41 -9.50 -16.80
CA PHE A 19 7.55 -9.26 -17.71
C PHE A 19 7.20 -8.31 -18.87
N VAL A 20 5.99 -8.41 -19.42
CA VAL A 20 5.50 -7.46 -20.44
C VAL A 20 5.41 -6.05 -19.85
N PHE A 21 4.95 -5.90 -18.61
CA PHE A 21 4.93 -4.61 -17.91
C PHE A 21 6.33 -4.03 -17.72
N ILE A 22 7.31 -4.84 -17.31
CA ILE A 22 8.71 -4.41 -17.17
C ILE A 22 9.30 -4.00 -18.52
N LEU A 23 9.09 -4.81 -19.56
CA LEU A 23 9.55 -4.46 -20.91
C LEU A 23 8.93 -3.14 -21.37
N TYR A 24 7.65 -2.91 -21.08
CA TYR A 24 6.98 -1.66 -21.42
C TYR A 24 7.52 -0.45 -20.66
N LEU A 25 7.81 -0.59 -19.35
CA LEU A 25 8.51 0.43 -18.56
C LEU A 25 9.87 0.79 -19.17
N VAL A 26 10.66 -0.22 -19.55
CA VAL A 26 11.99 -0.05 -20.15
C VAL A 26 11.89 0.66 -21.50
N LEU A 27 10.98 0.21 -22.37
CA LEU A 27 10.77 0.85 -23.68
C LEU A 27 10.27 2.29 -23.54
N SER A 28 9.33 2.54 -22.62
CA SER A 28 8.84 3.90 -22.34
C SER A 28 9.98 4.81 -21.88
N PHE A 29 10.84 4.32 -20.98
CA PHE A 29 12.02 5.06 -20.54
C PHE A 29 13.00 5.34 -21.69
N PHE A 30 13.32 4.35 -22.53
CA PHE A 30 14.27 4.57 -23.63
C PHE A 30 13.75 5.51 -24.73
N VAL A 31 12.42 5.53 -24.96
CA VAL A 31 11.82 6.35 -26.02
C VAL A 31 11.51 7.77 -25.55
N PHE A 32 11.02 7.91 -24.32
CA PHE A 32 10.51 9.19 -23.81
C PHE A 32 11.19 9.67 -22.53
N GLY A 33 11.93 8.80 -21.82
CA GLY A 33 12.49 9.08 -20.50
C GLY A 33 13.58 10.15 -20.51
N GLU A 34 13.48 11.09 -19.58
CA GLU A 34 14.45 12.17 -19.34
C GLU A 34 15.22 11.99 -18.02
N SER A 35 14.77 11.07 -17.15
CA SER A 35 15.47 10.76 -15.89
C SER A 35 16.82 10.09 -16.13
N SER A 36 17.74 10.21 -15.17
CA SER A 36 19.02 9.50 -15.19
C SER A 36 18.86 7.99 -15.39
N VAL A 37 19.61 7.45 -16.36
CA VAL A 37 19.66 6.01 -16.67
C VAL A 37 20.07 5.19 -15.45
N ASP A 38 21.05 5.68 -14.68
CA ASP A 38 21.53 4.98 -13.49
C ASP A 38 20.45 4.93 -12.41
N ASN A 39 19.77 6.05 -12.16
CA ASN A 39 18.70 6.12 -11.16
C ASN A 39 17.53 5.22 -11.58
N PHE A 40 17.07 5.33 -12.83
CA PHE A 40 15.99 4.49 -13.36
C PHE A 40 16.32 3.00 -13.28
N THR A 41 17.50 2.59 -13.77
CA THR A 41 17.92 1.18 -13.81
C THR A 41 18.07 0.60 -12.40
N ASN A 42 18.62 1.36 -11.46
CA ASN A 42 18.73 0.95 -10.07
C ASN A 42 17.36 0.77 -9.42
N ARG A 43 16.42 1.71 -9.65
CA ARG A 43 15.06 1.60 -9.09
C ARG A 43 14.28 0.45 -9.72
N LEU A 44 14.32 0.32 -11.04
CA LEU A 44 13.69 -0.81 -11.73
C LEU A 44 14.20 -2.15 -11.20
N SER A 45 15.51 -2.28 -11.02
CA SER A 45 16.13 -3.53 -10.56
C SER A 45 15.84 -3.81 -9.08
N ILE A 46 16.12 -2.86 -8.19
CA ILE A 46 16.12 -3.05 -6.73
C ILE A 46 14.70 -2.95 -6.15
N ILE A 47 13.82 -2.15 -6.74
CA ILE A 47 12.48 -1.87 -6.20
C ILE A 47 11.39 -2.69 -6.90
N ILE A 48 11.54 -2.97 -8.19
CA ILE A 48 10.49 -3.63 -8.98
C ILE A 48 10.82 -5.10 -9.24
N VAL A 49 11.90 -5.35 -9.99
CA VAL A 49 12.23 -6.69 -10.50
C VAL A 49 12.72 -7.63 -9.39
N MET A 50 13.75 -7.24 -8.65
CA MET A 50 14.33 -8.08 -7.60
C MET A 50 13.30 -8.41 -6.49
N PRO A 51 12.51 -7.44 -5.97
CA PRO A 51 11.51 -7.75 -4.96
C PRO A 51 10.43 -8.70 -5.48
N TYR A 52 9.94 -8.52 -6.70
CA TYR A 52 8.99 -9.47 -7.32
C TYR A 52 9.58 -10.88 -7.36
N LEU A 53 10.80 -11.05 -7.89
CA LEU A 53 11.45 -12.36 -7.99
C LEU A 53 11.72 -12.99 -6.61
N CYS A 54 12.18 -12.21 -5.64
CA CYS A 54 12.38 -12.66 -4.27
C CYS A 54 11.06 -13.13 -3.64
N GLY A 55 10.00 -12.34 -3.80
CA GLY A 55 8.65 -12.70 -3.35
C GLY A 55 8.21 -14.00 -4.01
N ARG A 56 8.40 -14.11 -5.33
CA ARG A 56 8.05 -15.28 -6.12
C ARG A 56 8.71 -16.56 -5.62
N LEU A 57 10.00 -16.50 -5.29
CA LEU A 57 10.77 -17.60 -4.73
C LEU A 57 10.34 -17.94 -3.28
N LEU A 58 10.05 -16.93 -2.47
CA LEU A 58 9.56 -17.13 -1.10
C LEU A 58 8.18 -17.79 -1.08
N GLY A 59 7.29 -17.40 -1.99
CA GLY A 59 5.95 -17.96 -2.10
C GLY A 59 5.92 -19.44 -2.52
N GLN A 60 7.02 -19.95 -3.07
CA GLN A 60 7.17 -21.37 -3.38
C GLN A 60 7.49 -22.24 -2.15
N LYS A 61 7.84 -21.65 -1.01
CA LYS A 61 8.16 -22.39 0.22
C LYS A 61 6.88 -22.63 1.04
N GLU A 62 6.59 -23.89 1.36
CA GLU A 62 5.36 -24.30 2.08
C GLU A 62 5.29 -23.78 3.53
N ASN A 63 6.43 -23.55 4.18
CA ASN A 63 6.53 -23.20 5.60
C ASN A 63 6.91 -21.72 5.85
N LEU A 64 6.38 -20.79 5.08
CA LEU A 64 6.63 -19.36 5.34
C LEU A 64 5.88 -18.91 6.61
N SER A 65 6.61 -18.71 7.72
CA SER A 65 6.06 -18.17 8.97
C SER A 65 5.88 -16.64 8.91
N LEU A 66 5.07 -16.16 7.97
CA LEU A 66 4.84 -14.72 7.75
C LEU A 66 4.31 -14.02 9.01
N VAL A 67 3.42 -14.68 9.74
CA VAL A 67 2.84 -14.16 10.99
C VAL A 67 3.91 -14.01 12.07
N GLY A 68 4.87 -14.94 12.16
CA GLY A 68 5.98 -14.85 13.11
C GLY A 68 6.88 -13.65 12.82
N SER A 69 7.27 -13.47 11.55
CA SER A 69 8.08 -12.33 11.11
C SER A 69 7.37 -10.99 11.34
N LEU A 70 6.07 -10.89 11.04
CA LEU A 70 5.30 -9.67 11.26
C LEU A 70 5.18 -9.34 12.76
N LYS A 71 4.96 -10.34 13.62
CA LYS A 71 4.95 -10.14 15.08
C LYS A 71 6.29 -9.65 15.60
N PHE A 72 7.39 -10.22 15.13
CA PHE A 72 8.73 -9.79 15.49
C PHE A 72 8.97 -8.33 15.09
N MET A 73 8.66 -7.97 13.85
CA MET A 73 8.81 -6.59 13.38
C MET A 73 7.90 -5.62 14.14
N PHE A 74 6.65 -6.00 14.42
CA PHE A 74 5.72 -5.19 15.22
C PHE A 74 6.26 -4.93 16.63
N ALA A 75 6.79 -5.97 17.29
CA ALA A 75 7.42 -5.84 18.60
C ALA A 75 8.68 -4.96 18.55
N LEU A 76 9.50 -5.08 17.50
CA LEU A 76 10.69 -4.26 17.31
C LEU A 76 10.32 -2.77 17.13
N TYR A 77 9.31 -2.46 16.32
CA TYR A 77 8.82 -1.08 16.17
C TYR A 77 8.26 -0.53 17.48
N LEU A 78 7.48 -1.33 18.22
CA LEU A 78 7.00 -0.91 19.54
C LEU A 78 8.17 -0.59 20.48
N LEU A 79 9.21 -1.42 20.51
CA LEU A 79 10.40 -1.18 21.33
C LEU A 79 11.11 0.12 20.93
N MET A 80 11.32 0.34 19.63
CA MET A 80 11.96 1.56 19.10
C MET A 80 11.14 2.82 19.44
N ILE A 81 9.82 2.75 19.26
CA ILE A 81 8.89 3.82 19.60
C ILE A 81 8.93 4.09 21.11
N SER A 82 8.85 3.06 21.95
CA SER A 82 8.91 3.22 23.40
C SER A 82 10.21 3.85 23.85
N PHE A 83 11.35 3.44 23.29
CA PHE A 83 12.65 4.05 23.60
C PHE A 83 12.65 5.55 23.24
N GLU A 84 12.16 5.91 22.06
CA GLU A 84 12.18 7.29 21.58
C GLU A 84 11.20 8.18 22.36
N VAL A 85 10.01 7.67 22.68
CA VAL A 85 9.03 8.39 23.52
C VAL A 85 9.51 8.56 24.96
N LEU A 86 10.23 7.58 25.52
CA LEU A 86 10.86 7.72 26.83
C LEU A 86 11.97 8.76 26.83
N ARG A 87 12.74 8.85 25.72
CA ARG A 87 13.79 9.86 25.56
C ARG A 87 13.22 11.26 25.38
N ASN A 88 12.14 11.41 24.61
CA ASN A 88 11.49 12.70 24.36
C ASN A 88 9.96 12.55 24.28
N PRO A 89 9.26 12.71 25.42
CA PRO A 89 7.79 12.59 25.47
C PRO A 89 7.06 13.61 24.59
N ALA A 90 7.68 14.76 24.32
CA ALA A 90 7.10 15.82 23.48
C ALA A 90 6.84 15.35 22.03
N LEU A 91 7.52 14.29 21.58
CA LEU A 91 7.31 13.71 20.26
C LEU A 91 5.88 13.22 20.01
N VAL A 92 5.16 12.83 21.06
CA VAL A 92 3.76 12.36 20.92
C VAL A 92 2.78 13.53 20.91
N THR A 93 3.09 14.60 21.64
CA THR A 93 2.17 15.72 21.87
C THR A 93 2.34 16.86 20.88
N GLU A 94 3.57 17.13 20.43
CA GLU A 94 3.90 18.34 19.66
C GLU A 94 4.11 18.07 18.16
N MET A 95 4.50 16.85 17.77
CA MET A 95 4.73 16.53 16.36
C MET A 95 3.47 16.01 15.67
N ASP A 96 3.28 16.35 14.39
CA ASP A 96 2.18 15.79 13.57
C ASP A 96 2.37 14.28 13.32
N ARG A 97 3.63 13.81 13.26
CA ARG A 97 4.01 12.41 13.00
C ARG A 97 5.21 12.01 13.82
N LEU A 98 5.23 10.78 14.31
CA LEU A 98 6.36 10.27 15.07
C LEU A 98 7.58 10.10 14.16
N ARG A 99 8.69 10.75 14.53
CA ARG A 99 9.99 10.60 13.89
C ARG A 99 10.88 9.78 14.82
N LEU A 100 11.38 8.64 14.33
CA LEU A 100 12.34 7.82 15.07
C LEU A 100 13.74 8.28 14.68
N PHE A 101 14.59 8.55 15.68
CA PHE A 101 15.99 8.92 15.54
C PHE A 101 16.23 10.15 14.63
N PRO A 102 15.61 11.32 14.92
CA PRO A 102 15.90 12.53 14.17
C PRO A 102 17.39 12.90 14.31
N ILE A 103 18.09 13.03 13.20
CA ILE A 103 19.46 13.58 13.17
C ILE A 103 19.32 15.10 13.24
N GLY A 104 19.93 15.72 14.25
CA GLY A 104 19.70 17.14 14.57
C GLY A 104 20.05 18.07 13.40
N GLY A 105 19.14 18.99 13.07
CA GLY A 105 19.35 20.04 12.07
C GLY A 105 18.47 19.94 10.81
N ASP A 106 17.94 18.76 10.49
CA ASP A 106 17.09 18.59 9.31
C ASP A 106 15.61 18.86 9.62
N ILE A 107 15.15 20.04 9.22
CA ILE A 107 13.73 20.41 9.14
C ILE A 107 13.06 19.73 7.92
N SER A 108 13.86 19.19 6.99
CA SER A 108 13.40 18.55 5.75
C SER A 108 12.68 17.20 6.00
N ASP A 109 11.85 16.79 5.03
CA ASP A 109 10.80 15.74 5.02
C ASP A 109 11.14 14.32 5.51
N GLN A 110 12.29 14.09 6.14
CA GLN A 110 12.79 12.77 6.54
C GLN A 110 11.91 12.03 7.56
N GLY A 111 11.00 12.73 8.25
CA GLY A 111 10.01 12.10 9.16
C GLY A 111 8.90 11.32 8.47
N VAL A 112 8.64 11.58 7.18
CA VAL A 112 7.52 10.97 6.44
C VAL A 112 7.72 9.47 6.26
N SER A 113 8.95 9.03 5.98
CA SER A 113 9.30 7.63 5.76
C SER A 113 9.11 6.78 7.00
N THR A 114 9.46 7.29 8.19
CA THR A 114 9.30 6.54 9.44
C THR A 114 7.83 6.35 9.78
N ALA A 115 7.03 7.42 9.72
CA ALA A 115 5.59 7.33 9.97
C ALA A 115 4.86 6.44 8.96
N TYR A 116 5.30 6.47 7.69
CA TYR A 116 4.83 5.54 6.66
C TYR A 116 5.14 4.09 7.02
N ASN A 117 6.39 3.79 7.41
CA ASN A 117 6.80 2.44 7.78
C ASN A 117 6.09 1.91 9.04
N ILE A 118 5.88 2.75 10.05
CA ILE A 118 5.06 2.43 11.22
C ILE A 118 3.64 2.07 10.76
N GLY A 119 3.02 2.92 9.94
CA GLY A 119 1.68 2.69 9.40
C GLY A 119 1.57 1.40 8.60
N LEU A 120 2.56 1.11 7.75
CA LEU A 120 2.63 -0.11 6.94
C LEU A 120 2.79 -1.36 7.81
N ASN A 121 3.67 -1.32 8.81
CA ASN A 121 3.94 -2.45 9.69
C ASN A 121 2.74 -2.75 10.60
N PHE A 122 2.23 -1.72 11.27
CA PHE A 122 1.11 -1.85 12.19
C PHE A 122 -0.15 -2.22 11.42
N GLY A 123 -0.38 -1.60 10.26
CA GLY A 123 -1.49 -1.94 9.38
C GLY A 123 -1.41 -3.39 8.88
N SER A 124 -0.23 -3.86 8.50
CA SER A 124 -0.03 -5.27 8.13
C SER A 124 -0.40 -6.20 9.28
N MET A 125 0.05 -5.90 10.50
CA MET A 125 -0.28 -6.72 11.68
C MET A 125 -1.78 -6.71 11.99
N TRP A 126 -2.43 -5.54 11.87
CA TRP A 126 -3.88 -5.43 12.00
C TRP A 126 -4.60 -6.27 10.94
N MET A 127 -4.17 -6.24 9.68
CA MET A 127 -4.75 -7.07 8.62
C MET A 127 -4.63 -8.57 8.92
N VAL A 128 -3.51 -9.01 9.50
CA VAL A 128 -3.37 -10.40 9.97
C VAL A 128 -4.40 -10.71 11.06
N PHE A 129 -4.51 -9.87 12.09
CA PHE A 129 -5.49 -10.08 13.16
C PHE A 129 -6.93 -10.04 12.63
N PHE A 130 -7.23 -9.09 11.75
CA PHE A 130 -8.53 -8.95 11.11
C PHE A 130 -8.86 -10.19 10.29
N THR A 131 -7.92 -10.68 9.49
CA THR A 131 -8.10 -11.91 8.70
C THR A 131 -8.33 -13.12 9.61
N LEU A 132 -7.49 -13.31 10.63
CA LEU A 132 -7.64 -14.43 11.56
C LEU A 132 -8.99 -14.37 12.30
N TRP A 133 -9.41 -13.18 12.73
CA TRP A 133 -10.68 -12.97 13.40
C TRP A 133 -11.87 -13.18 12.45
N TYR A 134 -11.85 -12.52 11.28
CA TYR A 134 -12.90 -12.51 10.26
C TYR A 134 -13.19 -13.92 9.72
N TRP A 135 -12.16 -14.72 9.47
CA TRP A 135 -12.34 -16.09 8.97
C TRP A 135 -12.57 -17.14 10.09
N LYS A 136 -12.21 -16.87 11.35
CA LYS A 136 -12.51 -17.78 12.48
C LYS A 136 -13.97 -17.66 12.95
N PHE A 137 -14.57 -16.46 12.88
CA PHE A 137 -15.95 -16.20 13.35
C PHE A 137 -17.06 -16.88 12.53
N GLY A 138 -16.73 -17.47 11.38
CA GLY A 138 -17.67 -18.32 10.63
C GLY A 138 -17.93 -19.68 11.27
N LYS A 139 -17.09 -20.13 12.22
CA LYS A 139 -17.27 -21.39 12.96
C LYS A 139 -17.91 -21.09 14.32
N LYS A 140 -19.02 -21.76 14.64
CA LYS A 140 -19.94 -21.52 15.80
C LYS A 140 -19.30 -21.51 17.20
N THR A 141 -18.00 -21.77 17.34
CA THR A 141 -17.30 -21.82 18.63
C THR A 141 -16.57 -20.50 18.89
N ALA A 142 -17.25 -19.56 19.55
CA ALA A 142 -16.67 -18.34 20.07
C ALA A 142 -15.75 -18.66 21.27
N ASP A 143 -14.54 -19.12 20.97
CA ASP A 143 -13.47 -19.40 21.91
C ASP A 143 -12.92 -18.11 22.54
N LEU A 144 -12.64 -18.09 23.86
CA LEU A 144 -12.11 -16.95 24.63
C LEU A 144 -10.92 -16.23 23.95
N ARG A 145 -10.12 -16.96 23.16
CA ARG A 145 -9.02 -16.37 22.35
C ARG A 145 -9.48 -15.28 21.38
N SER A 146 -10.77 -15.23 21.00
CA SER A 146 -11.33 -14.18 20.12
C SER A 146 -11.33 -12.79 20.76
N HIS A 147 -11.43 -12.71 22.10
CA HIS A 147 -11.49 -11.42 22.82
C HIS A 147 -10.14 -10.71 22.80
N LYS A 148 -9.04 -11.44 22.94
CA LYS A 148 -7.68 -10.87 22.82
C LYS A 148 -7.43 -10.31 21.41
N LEU A 149 -7.91 -10.98 20.36
CA LEU A 149 -7.82 -10.47 18.99
C LEU A 149 -8.63 -9.18 18.80
N LEU A 150 -9.84 -9.11 19.38
CA LEU A 150 -10.68 -7.93 19.31
C LEU A 150 -10.01 -6.70 19.95
N GLY A 151 -9.30 -6.87 21.06
CA GLY A 151 -8.52 -5.79 21.68
C GLY A 151 -7.47 -5.20 20.71
N TRP A 152 -6.71 -6.05 20.03
CA TRP A 152 -5.72 -5.60 19.04
C TRP A 152 -6.33 -4.92 17.81
N LEU A 153 -7.56 -5.29 17.44
CA LEU A 153 -8.29 -4.62 16.35
C LEU A 153 -8.66 -3.17 16.69
N ILE A 154 -8.70 -2.82 17.97
CA ILE A 154 -9.00 -1.48 18.47
C ILE A 154 -7.70 -0.70 18.74
N VAL A 155 -6.73 -1.35 19.40
CA VAL A 155 -5.47 -0.70 19.81
C VAL A 155 -4.61 -0.29 18.61
N ILE A 156 -4.48 -1.15 17.59
CA ILE A 156 -3.57 -0.85 16.47
C ILE A 156 -4.03 0.37 15.64
N PRO A 157 -5.31 0.50 15.24
CA PRO A 157 -5.77 1.71 14.55
C PRO A 157 -5.54 2.98 15.38
N LEU A 158 -5.71 2.91 16.71
CA LEU A 158 -5.41 4.03 17.59
C LEU A 158 -3.91 4.38 17.58
N LEU A 159 -3.04 3.38 17.64
CA LEU A 159 -1.58 3.59 17.53
C LEU A 159 -1.20 4.19 16.17
N ILE A 160 -1.82 3.75 15.07
CA ILE A 160 -1.60 4.32 13.73
C ILE A 160 -2.10 5.77 13.68
N LEU A 161 -3.26 6.06 14.28
CA LEU A 161 -3.82 7.40 14.33
C LEU A 161 -2.90 8.38 15.09
N ILE A 162 -2.29 7.92 16.17
CA ILE A 162 -1.42 8.75 17.03
C ILE A 162 -0.01 8.88 16.42
N LEU A 163 0.57 7.78 15.91
CA LEU A 163 2.00 7.67 15.60
C LEU A 163 2.32 7.48 14.11
N GLY A 164 1.40 6.90 13.34
CA GLY A 164 1.63 6.43 11.98
C GLY A 164 1.10 7.37 10.89
N SER A 165 1.19 6.91 9.65
CA SER A 165 0.61 7.62 8.50
C SER A 165 -0.91 7.45 8.43
N ARG A 166 -1.62 8.57 8.25
CA ARG A 166 -3.07 8.61 8.04
C ARG A 166 -3.52 7.83 6.80
N SER A 167 -2.67 7.76 5.78
CA SER A 167 -2.93 6.94 4.58
C SER A 167 -3.10 5.48 4.94
N SER A 168 -2.31 4.97 5.89
CA SER A 168 -2.38 3.58 6.33
C SER A 168 -3.70 3.27 7.03
N LEU A 169 -4.24 4.22 7.80
CA LEU A 169 -5.57 4.07 8.41
C LEU A 169 -6.68 4.01 7.35
N ALA A 170 -6.63 4.89 6.34
CA ALA A 170 -7.57 4.85 5.22
C ALA A 170 -7.45 3.53 4.43
N ALA A 171 -6.22 3.09 4.16
CA ALA A 171 -5.97 1.82 3.48
C ALA A 171 -6.48 0.61 4.27
N LEU A 172 -6.36 0.62 5.60
CA LEU A 172 -6.94 -0.41 6.47
C LEU A 172 -8.46 -0.46 6.35
N ALA A 173 -9.11 0.70 6.45
CA ALA A 173 -10.57 0.79 6.39
C ALA A 173 -11.12 0.29 5.04
N VAL A 174 -10.53 0.74 3.93
CA VAL A 174 -10.93 0.33 2.58
C VAL A 174 -10.66 -1.16 2.35
N SER A 175 -9.51 -1.67 2.80
CA SER A 175 -9.17 -3.09 2.66
C SER A 175 -10.10 -3.98 3.48
N ALA A 176 -10.41 -3.59 4.72
CA ALA A 176 -11.35 -4.30 5.57
C ALA A 176 -12.76 -4.30 4.98
N ALA A 177 -13.22 -3.17 4.43
CA ALA A 177 -14.50 -3.06 3.76
C ALA A 177 -14.57 -3.97 2.52
N PHE A 178 -13.53 -3.96 1.69
CA PHE A 178 -13.43 -4.82 0.51
C PHE A 178 -13.47 -6.32 0.88
N LEU A 179 -12.70 -6.73 1.89
CA LEU A 179 -12.75 -8.10 2.40
C LEU A 179 -14.14 -8.43 2.96
N GLY A 180 -14.77 -7.48 3.65
CA GLY A 180 -16.11 -7.57 4.23
C GLY A 180 -17.20 -7.84 3.19
N LEU A 181 -17.19 -7.10 2.07
CA LEU A 181 -18.19 -7.20 1.00
C LEU A 181 -18.25 -8.58 0.32
N ARG A 182 -17.17 -9.35 0.36
CA ARG A 182 -17.09 -10.65 -0.32
C ARG A 182 -17.87 -11.76 0.39
N GLN A 183 -18.03 -11.71 1.70
CA GLN A 183 -18.99 -12.60 2.36
C GLN A 183 -20.38 -11.98 2.25
N LYS A 184 -21.43 -12.81 2.18
CA LYS A 184 -22.84 -12.40 2.27
C LYS A 184 -23.16 -11.80 3.66
N PHE A 185 -22.41 -10.80 4.10
CA PHE A 185 -22.75 -10.03 5.27
C PHE A 185 -24.06 -9.31 4.97
N SER A 186 -25.03 -9.48 5.86
CA SER A 186 -26.14 -8.54 5.94
C SER A 186 -25.55 -7.14 6.00
N ALA A 187 -26.02 -6.23 5.13
CA ALA A 187 -25.59 -4.84 5.09
C ALA A 187 -25.50 -4.24 6.51
N LYS A 188 -26.38 -4.64 7.43
CA LYS A 188 -26.37 -4.28 8.86
C LYS A 188 -25.03 -4.52 9.57
N LYS A 189 -24.30 -5.59 9.26
CA LYS A 189 -23.00 -5.90 9.91
C LYS A 189 -21.86 -5.05 9.33
N ILE A 190 -21.87 -4.77 8.03
CA ILE A 190 -20.95 -3.82 7.40
C ILE A 190 -21.20 -2.42 7.94
N PHE A 191 -22.47 -1.99 7.99
CA PHE A 191 -22.85 -0.71 8.62
C PHE A 191 -22.50 -0.65 10.10
N ARG A 192 -22.55 -1.76 10.86
CA ARG A 192 -22.06 -1.78 12.25
C ARG A 192 -20.56 -1.63 12.34
N LEU A 193 -19.78 -2.29 11.48
CA LEU A 193 -18.32 -2.17 11.47
C LEU A 193 -17.88 -0.78 11.01
N LEU A 194 -18.51 -0.25 9.96
CA LEU A 194 -18.32 1.14 9.52
C LEU A 194 -18.76 2.12 10.58
N GLY A 195 -19.91 1.91 11.22
CA GLY A 195 -20.41 2.72 12.32
C GLY A 195 -19.47 2.69 13.52
N LEU A 196 -18.92 1.51 13.88
CA LEU A 196 -17.86 1.39 14.87
C LEU A 196 -16.61 2.15 14.46
N GLY A 197 -16.20 2.06 13.20
CA GLY A 197 -15.09 2.84 12.64
C GLY A 197 -15.33 4.34 12.72
N ILE A 198 -16.52 4.82 12.35
CA ILE A 198 -16.92 6.22 12.42
C ILE A 198 -16.96 6.71 13.87
N VAL A 199 -17.55 5.92 14.79
CA VAL A 199 -17.54 6.23 16.23
C VAL A 199 -16.11 6.26 16.74
N PHE A 200 -15.23 5.37 16.28
CA PHE A 200 -13.84 5.34 16.73
C PHE A 200 -13.02 6.52 16.18
N VAL A 201 -13.26 6.90 14.92
CA VAL A 201 -12.71 8.12 14.31
C VAL A 201 -13.26 9.36 15.02
N GLY A 202 -14.55 9.39 15.35
CA GLY A 202 -15.21 10.46 16.10
C GLY A 202 -14.78 10.53 17.56
N LEU A 203 -14.44 9.42 18.20
CA LEU A 203 -13.79 9.40 19.51
C LEU A 203 -12.35 9.90 19.38
N GLY A 204 -11.63 9.44 18.35
CA GLY A 204 -10.31 9.94 18.00
C GLY A 204 -10.29 11.45 17.80
N TYR A 205 -11.33 12.02 17.19
CA TYR A 205 -11.52 13.47 17.00
C TYR A 205 -11.41 14.27 18.31
N PHE A 206 -11.91 13.75 19.43
CA PHE A 206 -11.78 14.42 20.74
C PHE A 206 -10.37 14.36 21.32
N PHE A 207 -9.52 13.43 20.85
CA PHE A 207 -8.14 13.27 21.28
C PHE A 207 -7.13 13.82 20.26
N ILE A 208 -7.61 14.33 19.12
CA ILE A 208 -6.79 14.93 18.08
C ILE A 208 -6.55 16.41 18.44
N PRO A 209 -5.29 16.87 18.58
CA PRO A 209 -4.98 18.27 18.85
C PRO A 209 -5.68 19.23 17.88
N GLU A 210 -6.08 20.42 18.34
CA GLU A 210 -6.78 21.42 17.50
C GLU A 210 -6.00 21.78 16.22
N SER A 211 -4.67 21.79 16.27
CA SER A 211 -3.80 21.99 15.11
C SER A 211 -4.01 20.95 13.99
N ARG A 212 -4.59 19.79 14.31
CA ARG A 212 -4.86 18.69 13.38
C ARG A 212 -6.32 18.68 12.86
N MET A 213 -7.17 19.59 13.35
CA MET A 213 -8.60 19.68 13.01
C MET A 213 -8.87 20.54 11.77
N VAL A 214 -7.94 21.42 11.41
CA VAL A 214 -7.96 22.29 10.22
C VAL A 214 -8.24 21.48 8.94
N LEU A 215 -7.71 20.26 8.87
CA LEU A 215 -7.89 19.32 7.75
C LEU A 215 -9.32 18.82 7.51
N LEU A 216 -10.13 18.68 8.56
CA LEU A 216 -11.52 18.23 8.42
C LEU A 216 -12.38 19.31 7.78
N HIS A 217 -12.04 20.57 8.03
CA HIS A 217 -12.65 21.70 7.32
C HIS A 217 -12.23 21.71 5.85
N GLU A 218 -10.96 21.47 5.53
CA GLU A 218 -10.46 21.49 4.14
C GLU A 218 -11.02 20.37 3.24
N ALA A 219 -11.17 19.16 3.75
CA ALA A 219 -11.75 18.04 2.99
C ALA A 219 -13.19 18.34 2.53
N VAL A 220 -13.93 19.17 3.27
CA VAL A 220 -15.28 19.63 2.92
C VAL A 220 -15.26 20.71 1.83
N PHE A 221 -14.15 21.45 1.66
CA PHE A 221 -14.02 22.54 0.69
C PHE A 221 -13.29 22.16 -0.62
N LEU A 222 -12.84 20.91 -0.76
CA LEU A 222 -12.23 20.36 -1.98
C LEU A 222 -12.97 20.70 -3.31
N PRO A 223 -14.32 20.78 -3.35
CA PRO A 223 -15.04 21.16 -4.57
C PRO A 223 -14.77 22.58 -5.06
N ARG A 224 -14.35 23.52 -4.19
CA ARG A 224 -14.01 24.90 -4.58
C ARG A 224 -12.66 25.01 -5.30
N LEU A 225 -11.73 24.10 -5.03
CA LEU A 225 -10.40 24.06 -5.68
C LEU A 225 -10.47 23.51 -7.12
N LEU A 226 -11.43 22.63 -7.41
CA LEU A 226 -11.68 22.12 -8.76
C LEU A 226 -12.42 23.14 -9.66
N GLY A 227 -12.85 24.28 -9.11
CA GLY A 227 -13.52 25.36 -9.83
C GLY A 227 -12.74 26.68 -9.85
N ALA A 228 -11.44 26.67 -9.53
CA ALA A 228 -10.62 27.89 -9.53
C ALA A 228 -10.11 28.21 -10.94
N ASP A 229 -10.33 29.46 -11.34
CA ASP A 229 -10.05 30.09 -12.64
C ASP A 229 -8.69 29.75 -13.28
N ASP A 230 -8.65 29.80 -14.62
CA ASP A 230 -7.52 29.62 -15.55
C ASP A 230 -6.29 30.53 -15.32
N SER A 231 -6.18 31.24 -14.20
CA SER A 231 -5.05 32.12 -13.86
C SER A 231 -3.92 31.44 -13.06
N VAL A 232 -3.89 30.11 -12.99
CA VAL A 232 -2.89 29.35 -12.21
C VAL A 232 -1.56 29.23 -12.97
N GLY A 233 -0.81 30.33 -13.01
CA GLY A 233 0.58 30.38 -13.48
C GLY A 233 1.62 29.94 -12.44
N GLN A 234 1.22 29.57 -11.22
CA GLN A 234 2.13 29.15 -10.17
C GLN A 234 1.57 27.93 -9.44
N CYS A 235 2.24 26.79 -9.55
CA CYS A 235 1.98 25.65 -8.69
C CYS A 235 2.52 25.93 -7.30
N VAL A 236 1.63 26.40 -6.44
CA VAL A 236 1.92 26.60 -5.04
C VAL A 236 1.89 25.23 -4.35
N LEU A 237 3.06 24.57 -4.28
CA LEU A 237 3.27 23.40 -3.41
C LEU A 237 3.41 23.80 -1.93
N SER A 238 3.46 25.10 -1.61
CA SER A 238 3.40 25.60 -0.24
C SER A 238 1.95 25.58 0.25
N GLY A 239 1.52 24.43 0.75
CA GLY A 239 0.20 24.20 1.32
C GLY A 239 0.13 22.86 2.04
N ASP A 240 -1.00 22.59 2.68
CA ASP A 240 -1.24 21.37 3.45
C ASP A 240 -1.13 20.08 2.61
N SER A 241 -0.88 18.95 3.27
CA SER A 241 -0.63 17.65 2.61
C SER A 241 -1.78 17.19 1.69
N ILE A 242 -3.02 17.64 1.88
CA ILE A 242 -4.16 17.27 1.01
C ILE A 242 -4.14 18.10 -0.27
N THR A 243 -3.95 19.42 -0.16
CA THR A 243 -3.93 20.32 -1.32
C THR A 243 -2.74 19.97 -2.21
N ALA A 244 -1.57 19.70 -1.64
CA ALA A 244 -0.41 19.21 -2.39
C ALA A 244 -0.73 17.94 -3.20
N ARG A 245 -1.40 16.95 -2.58
CA ARG A 245 -1.79 15.70 -3.28
C ARG A 245 -2.84 15.93 -4.36
N ALA A 246 -3.82 16.79 -4.11
CA ALA A 246 -4.84 17.13 -5.10
C ALA A 246 -4.21 17.84 -6.30
N THR A 247 -3.28 18.77 -6.07
CA THR A 247 -2.50 19.45 -7.12
C THR A 247 -1.68 18.45 -7.91
N LEU A 248 -0.92 17.57 -7.25
CA LEU A 248 -0.12 16.54 -7.94
C LEU A 248 -0.98 15.58 -8.77
N LEU A 249 -2.16 15.20 -8.28
CA LEU A 249 -3.10 14.36 -9.02
C LEU A 249 -3.70 15.11 -10.22
N SER A 250 -4.06 16.38 -10.05
CA SER A 250 -4.52 17.24 -11.14
C SER A 250 -3.47 17.37 -12.24
N GLU A 251 -2.21 17.60 -11.86
CA GLU A 251 -1.07 17.66 -12.78
C GLU A 251 -0.85 16.34 -13.52
N ALA A 252 -1.00 15.19 -12.83
CA ALA A 252 -0.92 13.89 -13.48
C ALA A 252 -1.99 13.73 -14.57
N PHE A 253 -3.23 14.18 -14.32
CA PHE A 253 -4.29 14.15 -15.34
C PHE A 253 -4.04 15.15 -16.47
N ARG A 254 -3.52 16.34 -16.18
CA ARG A 254 -3.12 17.33 -17.19
C ARG A 254 -2.04 16.76 -18.12
N LEU A 255 -1.03 16.09 -17.56
CA LEU A 255 0.06 15.46 -18.31
C LEU A 255 -0.42 14.23 -19.09
N LEU A 256 -1.30 13.41 -18.50
CA LEU A 256 -1.99 12.33 -19.22
C LEU A 256 -2.73 12.85 -20.46
N GLY A 257 -3.39 14.00 -20.35
CA GLY A 257 -4.08 14.64 -21.48
C GLY A 257 -3.16 14.96 -22.68
N LYS A 258 -1.86 15.16 -22.44
CA LYS A 258 -0.86 15.41 -23.51
C LYS A 258 -0.43 14.14 -24.23
N ALA A 259 -0.44 12.99 -23.55
CA ALA A 259 0.07 11.73 -24.06
C ALA A 259 -0.79 10.54 -23.60
N LEU A 260 -2.07 10.54 -23.99
CA LEU A 260 -3.09 9.64 -23.44
C LEU A 260 -2.74 8.15 -23.51
N PHE A 261 -2.21 7.68 -24.65
CA PHE A 261 -2.02 6.25 -24.88
C PHE A 261 -0.69 5.70 -24.36
N LEU A 262 0.40 6.46 -24.52
CA LEU A 262 1.76 6.01 -24.21
C LEU A 262 2.35 6.65 -22.96
N GLY A 263 1.71 7.68 -22.42
CA GLY A 263 2.23 8.45 -21.30
C GLY A 263 3.37 9.37 -21.72
N ILE A 264 3.88 10.12 -20.75
CA ILE A 264 4.97 11.09 -20.95
C ILE A 264 6.37 10.47 -20.83
N GLY A 265 6.47 9.16 -20.59
CA GLY A 265 7.71 8.45 -20.34
C GLY A 265 7.85 8.02 -18.88
N ALA A 266 8.36 6.81 -18.67
CA ALA A 266 8.60 6.27 -17.34
C ALA A 266 9.59 7.14 -16.55
N GLY A 267 9.16 7.62 -15.37
CA GLY A 267 9.98 8.44 -14.48
C GLY A 267 9.87 9.95 -14.70
N ASN A 268 9.13 10.38 -15.72
CA ASN A 268 9.10 11.79 -16.14
C ASN A 268 8.07 12.66 -15.40
N PHE A 269 7.14 12.08 -14.64
CA PHE A 269 6.14 12.88 -13.91
C PHE A 269 6.78 14.04 -13.13
N GLY A 270 7.82 13.74 -12.35
CA GLY A 270 8.52 14.74 -11.55
C GLY A 270 9.40 15.72 -12.34
N LEU A 271 9.66 15.48 -13.60
CA LEU A 271 10.40 16.41 -14.48
C LEU A 271 9.46 17.37 -15.22
N GLN A 272 8.20 16.98 -15.41
CA GLN A 272 7.23 17.71 -16.23
C GLN A 272 6.08 18.34 -15.44
N TYR A 273 5.95 18.02 -14.15
CA TYR A 273 5.01 18.72 -13.27
C TYR A 273 5.52 20.13 -12.96
N CYS A 274 4.58 21.01 -12.62
CA CYS A 274 4.81 22.43 -12.35
C CYS A 274 5.64 22.76 -11.08
N GLY A 275 6.18 21.77 -10.37
CA GLY A 275 7.03 21.96 -9.19
C GLY A 275 8.52 22.02 -9.52
N SER A 276 9.36 21.83 -8.50
CA SER A 276 10.79 21.67 -8.72
C SER A 276 11.04 20.35 -9.45
N PRO A 277 11.84 20.33 -10.53
CA PRO A 277 12.15 19.11 -11.26
C PRO A 277 12.80 18.11 -10.31
N GLU A 278 12.14 16.98 -10.11
CA GLU A 278 12.59 15.89 -9.25
C GLU A 278 12.44 14.58 -10.00
N GLU A 279 13.53 13.85 -10.20
CA GLU A 279 13.48 12.56 -10.88
C GLU A 279 12.61 11.57 -10.12
N LEU A 280 11.79 10.80 -10.84
CA LEU A 280 10.98 9.72 -10.26
C LEU A 280 10.01 10.18 -9.17
N ALA A 281 9.61 11.46 -9.16
CA ALA A 281 8.54 11.93 -8.30
C ALA A 281 7.21 11.20 -8.63
N SER A 282 6.25 11.27 -7.71
CA SER A 282 4.97 10.57 -7.86
C SER A 282 3.78 11.48 -7.56
N PRO A 283 2.64 11.29 -8.25
CA PRO A 283 1.36 11.88 -7.87
C PRO A 283 0.74 11.25 -6.60
N HIS A 284 1.51 10.50 -5.82
CA HIS A 284 1.08 9.77 -4.62
C HIS A 284 -0.03 8.74 -4.87
N SER A 285 -0.13 8.22 -6.10
CA SER A 285 -1.15 7.26 -6.52
C SER A 285 -0.56 6.38 -7.60
N ILE A 286 -0.42 5.08 -7.33
CA ILE A 286 0.18 4.15 -8.31
C ILE A 286 -0.57 4.13 -9.64
N PHE A 287 -1.91 4.18 -9.63
CA PHE A 287 -2.68 4.20 -10.87
C PHE A 287 -2.49 5.52 -11.62
N ALA A 288 -2.48 6.66 -10.92
CA ALA A 288 -2.23 7.95 -11.58
C ALA A 288 -0.81 8.01 -12.13
N GLN A 289 0.17 7.49 -11.40
CA GLN A 289 1.56 7.43 -11.85
C GLN A 289 1.72 6.55 -13.09
N ILE A 290 1.12 5.35 -13.10
CA ILE A 290 1.13 4.48 -14.28
C ILE A 290 0.41 5.14 -15.45
N MET A 291 -0.73 5.80 -15.22
CA MET A 291 -1.44 6.51 -16.28
C MET A 291 -0.59 7.63 -16.87
N VAL A 292 0.02 8.48 -16.05
CA VAL A 292 0.80 9.60 -16.57
C VAL A 292 2.10 9.13 -17.24
N ASP A 293 2.85 8.22 -16.63
CA ASP A 293 4.15 7.74 -17.15
C ASP A 293 3.99 6.83 -18.37
N LEU A 294 2.98 5.97 -18.38
CA LEU A 294 2.84 4.86 -19.34
C LEU A 294 1.55 4.90 -20.18
N GLY A 295 0.66 5.86 -19.91
CA GLY A 295 -0.61 6.02 -20.61
C GLY A 295 -1.63 4.93 -20.29
N LEU A 296 -2.72 4.92 -21.06
CA LEU A 296 -3.78 3.91 -20.95
C LEU A 296 -3.28 2.49 -21.25
N SER A 297 -2.25 2.35 -22.09
CA SER A 297 -1.65 1.04 -22.40
C SER A 297 -0.92 0.45 -21.19
N GLY A 298 -0.15 1.25 -20.46
CA GLY A 298 0.47 0.84 -19.20
C GLY A 298 -0.57 0.46 -18.15
N LEU A 299 -1.62 1.28 -18.01
CA LEU A 299 -2.74 0.99 -17.11
C LEU A 299 -3.42 -0.34 -17.47
N PHE A 300 -3.63 -0.62 -18.76
CA PHE A 300 -4.24 -1.87 -19.21
C PHE A 300 -3.38 -3.09 -18.85
N ILE A 301 -2.07 -3.04 -19.11
CA ILE A 301 -1.14 -4.13 -18.79
C ILE A 301 -1.10 -4.37 -17.27
N PHE A 302 -0.97 -3.29 -16.49
CA PHE A 302 -0.95 -3.36 -15.02
C PHE A 302 -2.28 -3.86 -14.45
N GLY A 303 -3.41 -3.37 -14.96
CA GLY A 303 -4.75 -3.81 -14.60
C GLY A 303 -4.98 -5.29 -14.92
N MET A 304 -4.47 -5.78 -16.05
CA MET A 304 -4.52 -7.19 -16.42
C MET A 304 -3.74 -8.06 -15.42
N MET A 305 -2.57 -7.63 -14.96
CA MET A 305 -1.80 -8.33 -13.92
C MET A 305 -2.62 -8.47 -12.62
N ILE A 306 -3.17 -7.35 -12.14
CA ILE A 306 -4.02 -7.32 -10.94
C ILE A 306 -5.22 -8.25 -11.11
N TRP A 307 -5.94 -8.13 -12.23
CA TRP A 307 -7.10 -8.95 -12.52
C TRP A 307 -6.80 -10.45 -12.55
N LEU A 308 -5.70 -10.87 -13.17
CA LEU A 308 -5.29 -12.28 -13.19
C LEU A 308 -5.03 -12.83 -11.78
N LEU A 309 -4.36 -12.06 -10.91
CA LEU A 309 -4.14 -12.44 -9.52
C LEU A 309 -5.45 -12.58 -8.75
N PHE A 310 -6.34 -11.60 -8.87
CA PHE A 310 -7.67 -11.63 -8.25
C PHE A 310 -8.51 -12.82 -8.72
N ARG A 311 -8.59 -13.02 -10.05
CA ARG A 311 -9.33 -14.13 -10.65
C ARG A 311 -8.78 -15.46 -10.15
N ARG A 312 -7.46 -15.62 -10.14
CA ARG A 312 -6.85 -16.88 -9.73
C ARG A 312 -7.08 -17.16 -8.25
N PHE A 313 -6.98 -16.15 -7.39
CA PHE A 313 -7.36 -16.28 -5.99
C PHE A 313 -8.83 -16.63 -5.81
N ALA A 314 -9.73 -16.05 -6.60
CA ALA A 314 -11.15 -16.37 -6.55
C ALA A 314 -11.41 -17.84 -6.91
N ASP A 315 -10.74 -18.36 -7.94
CA ASP A 315 -10.83 -19.76 -8.35
C ASP A 315 -10.34 -20.71 -7.25
N VAL A 316 -9.15 -20.46 -6.68
CA VAL A 316 -8.56 -21.29 -5.61
C VAL A 316 -9.47 -21.35 -4.38
N ILE A 317 -10.03 -20.21 -3.97
CA ILE A 317 -10.95 -20.13 -2.83
C ILE A 317 -12.29 -20.81 -3.10
N LYS A 318 -12.74 -20.89 -4.36
CA LYS A 318 -14.00 -21.55 -4.74
C LYS A 318 -13.86 -23.07 -4.78
N ILE A 319 -12.74 -23.58 -5.31
CA ILE A 319 -12.48 -25.01 -5.49
C ILE A 319 -12.21 -25.68 -4.14
N HIS A 320 -11.42 -25.04 -3.28
CA HIS A 320 -11.11 -25.58 -1.96
C HIS A 320 -12.22 -25.21 -0.98
N ALA A 321 -12.80 -26.22 -0.29
CA ALA A 321 -13.71 -26.03 0.82
C ALA A 321 -13.01 -25.41 2.06
N ILE A 322 -12.60 -24.14 1.92
CA ILE A 322 -12.51 -23.05 2.90
C ILE A 322 -11.65 -23.23 4.18
N SER A 323 -11.26 -24.41 4.65
CA SER A 323 -10.71 -24.49 6.02
C SER A 323 -9.22 -24.22 6.17
N ASP A 324 -8.33 -24.73 5.31
CA ASP A 324 -6.93 -24.94 5.76
C ASP A 324 -5.89 -23.92 5.25
N HIS A 325 -6.19 -23.14 4.19
CA HIS A 325 -5.24 -22.14 3.67
C HIS A 325 -5.34 -20.77 4.37
N HIS A 326 -5.16 -20.74 5.69
CA HIS A 326 -5.09 -19.48 6.45
C HIS A 326 -4.02 -18.53 5.91
N ASN A 327 -2.86 -19.07 5.53
CA ASN A 327 -1.74 -18.28 5.01
C ASN A 327 -2.08 -17.57 3.69
N LEU A 328 -2.80 -18.23 2.76
CA LEU A 328 -3.19 -17.62 1.49
C LEU A 328 -4.12 -16.41 1.72
N LYS A 329 -5.07 -16.54 2.65
CA LYS A 329 -5.98 -15.43 3.00
C LYS A 329 -5.25 -14.26 3.65
N ILE A 330 -4.27 -14.54 4.51
CA ILE A 330 -3.42 -13.52 5.13
C ILE A 330 -2.57 -12.81 4.07
N ILE A 331 -1.94 -13.55 3.16
CA ILE A 331 -1.11 -12.96 2.11
C ILE A 331 -1.97 -12.09 1.18
N PHE A 332 -3.16 -12.56 0.80
CA PHE A 332 -4.08 -11.76 0.01
C PHE A 332 -4.52 -10.48 0.73
N SER A 333 -4.84 -10.54 2.02
CA SER A 333 -5.26 -9.36 2.77
C SER A 333 -4.12 -8.35 2.96
N LEU A 334 -2.90 -8.82 3.15
CA LEU A 334 -1.70 -7.97 3.18
C LEU A 334 -1.42 -7.34 1.81
N TRP A 335 -1.50 -8.13 0.73
CA TRP A 335 -1.31 -7.63 -0.62
C TRP A 335 -2.35 -6.57 -0.99
N LEU A 336 -3.62 -6.80 -0.66
CA LEU A 336 -4.70 -5.84 -0.85
C LEU A 336 -4.46 -4.56 -0.06
N PHE A 337 -4.07 -4.68 1.22
CA PHE A 337 -3.74 -3.53 2.05
C PHE A 337 -2.61 -2.70 1.46
N VAL A 338 -1.53 -3.33 1.01
CA VAL A 338 -0.41 -2.60 0.37
C VAL A 338 -0.85 -1.98 -0.96
N LEU A 339 -1.63 -2.68 -1.79
CA LEU A 339 -2.17 -2.13 -3.04
C LEU A 339 -3.02 -0.87 -2.80
N VAL A 340 -3.87 -0.87 -1.77
CA VAL A 340 -4.66 0.31 -1.42
C VAL A 340 -3.76 1.41 -0.83
N GLN A 341 -2.77 1.04 -0.03
CA GLN A 341 -1.85 1.99 0.60
C GLN A 341 -1.01 2.75 -0.45
N ILE A 342 -0.45 2.05 -1.44
CA ILE A 342 0.32 2.68 -2.52
C ILE A 342 -0.59 3.47 -3.48
N GLN A 343 -1.89 3.20 -3.50
CA GLN A 343 -2.84 4.01 -4.25
C GLN A 343 -3.11 5.37 -3.59
N ILE A 344 -2.93 5.48 -2.27
CA ILE A 344 -3.20 6.71 -1.51
C ILE A 344 -1.93 7.57 -1.33
N SER A 345 -0.77 6.93 -1.26
CA SER A 345 0.49 7.62 -0.94
C SER A 345 1.71 7.10 -1.70
N GLY A 346 1.52 6.17 -2.63
CA GLY A 346 2.63 5.39 -3.18
C GLY A 346 3.38 6.05 -4.32
N ASN A 347 4.53 5.47 -4.62
CA ASN A 347 5.39 5.72 -5.75
C ASN A 347 5.91 4.37 -6.27
N ILE A 348 5.63 4.06 -7.54
CA ILE A 348 6.03 2.79 -8.17
C ILE A 348 7.55 2.54 -8.10
N TYR A 349 8.35 3.60 -8.09
CA TYR A 349 9.81 3.52 -8.02
C TYR A 349 10.37 3.44 -6.60
N TYR A 350 9.52 3.46 -5.56
CA TYR A 350 9.95 3.38 -4.15
C TYR A 350 9.22 2.28 -3.35
N ASP A 351 8.02 1.86 -3.76
CA ASP A 351 7.20 0.87 -3.04
C ASP A 351 7.57 -0.59 -3.35
N TYR A 352 8.78 -1.01 -2.95
CA TYR A 352 9.24 -2.40 -3.14
C TYR A 352 8.32 -3.44 -2.48
N GLN A 353 7.60 -3.05 -1.43
CA GLN A 353 6.71 -3.93 -0.67
C GLN A 353 5.56 -4.43 -1.55
N PHE A 354 5.07 -3.61 -2.48
CA PHE A 354 4.03 -4.02 -3.40
C PHE A 354 4.51 -5.13 -4.33
N PHE A 355 5.67 -4.96 -4.96
CA PHE A 355 6.24 -5.96 -5.88
C PHE A 355 6.63 -7.25 -5.15
N LEU A 356 7.23 -7.13 -3.95
CA LEU A 356 7.54 -8.27 -3.08
C LEU A 356 6.28 -9.08 -2.73
N LEU A 357 5.22 -8.42 -2.27
CA LEU A 357 3.97 -9.09 -1.92
C LEU A 357 3.25 -9.65 -3.15
N THR A 358 3.33 -8.97 -4.29
CA THR A 358 2.76 -9.45 -5.56
C THR A 358 3.44 -10.75 -5.99
N GLY A 359 4.77 -10.79 -5.97
CA GLY A 359 5.54 -12.01 -6.24
C GLY A 359 5.25 -13.12 -5.23
N LEU A 360 5.20 -12.78 -3.93
CA LEU A 360 4.86 -13.73 -2.86
C LEU A 360 3.48 -14.34 -3.09
N PHE A 361 2.49 -13.52 -3.37
CA PHE A 361 1.12 -13.95 -3.59
C PHE A 361 1.00 -14.84 -4.83
N ALA A 362 1.62 -14.45 -5.94
CA ALA A 362 1.77 -15.26 -7.15
C ALA A 362 2.38 -16.65 -6.85
N GLY A 363 3.44 -16.70 -6.03
CA GLY A 363 4.08 -17.94 -5.63
C GLY A 363 3.17 -18.86 -4.81
N VAL A 364 2.47 -18.32 -3.82
CA VAL A 364 1.55 -19.12 -2.99
C VAL A 364 0.35 -19.59 -3.81
N LEU A 365 -0.18 -18.75 -4.72
CA LEU A 365 -1.25 -19.15 -5.63
C LEU A 365 -0.85 -20.30 -6.55
N GLN A 366 0.41 -20.32 -7.03
CA GLN A 366 0.92 -21.45 -7.81
C GLN A 366 0.98 -22.73 -6.98
N ASN A 367 1.53 -22.65 -5.76
CA ASN A 367 1.66 -23.83 -4.91
C ASN A 367 0.31 -24.43 -4.55
N ALA A 368 -0.69 -23.59 -4.26
CA ALA A 368 -2.05 -24.05 -3.97
C ALA A 368 -2.65 -24.90 -5.11
N GLN A 369 -2.24 -24.68 -6.36
CA GLN A 369 -2.71 -25.45 -7.51
C GLN A 369 -1.93 -26.74 -7.73
N ARG A 370 -0.65 -26.77 -7.34
CA ARG A 370 0.16 -28.00 -7.49
C ARG A 370 -0.37 -29.11 -6.58
N VAL A 371 -0.91 -28.75 -5.43
CA VAL A 371 -1.56 -29.70 -4.53
C VAL A 371 -2.86 -30.28 -5.14
N GLU A 372 -3.42 -29.65 -6.18
CA GLU A 372 -4.61 -30.13 -6.91
C GLU A 372 -4.30 -31.14 -8.03
N GLN A 373 -3.06 -31.16 -8.55
CA GLN A 373 -2.63 -32.03 -9.65
C GLN A 373 -1.94 -33.27 -9.10
#